data_AF-A0A5J4NR56-F1
#
_entry.id   AF-A0A5J4NR56-F1
#
_cell.length_a   1.000
_cell.length_b   1.000
_cell.length_c   1.000
_cell.angle_alpha   90.00
_cell.angle_beta   90.00
_cell.angle_gamma   90.00
#
_symmetry.space_group_name_H-M   'P 1'
#
loop_
_entity.id
_entity.type
_entity.pdbx_description
1 polymer ?
#
loop_
_entity_poly.entity_id
_entity_poly.type
_entity_poly.pdbx_seq_one_letter_code
_entity_poly.pdbx_strand_id
1 'polypeptide(L)'
;MKAAPFLSSTQVPDCNSADNFADALWKACELYSEHVTRVDRDGTESRTAHGAVLMVVAVNETNVYDQYALLSRLLLRHPEATVLVRTFEELVESKERLQLDDQSRLFVDKTEVAVVYFRHGYVPEHFPSEEFDHVIFDFTICADDLVRMLETLMEQGDQRSYVIMERLYPFVVENYVLCSKRTHDRRQMVSELGIFGVFIGRGDDVFLNEPSGHLLRTKPIESNEGGIAAGYGFLDSPFLV
;
A
#
# COMPACT_ATOMS: atom_id res chain seq x y z
N MET A 1 -44.87 0.77 3.46
CA MET A 1 -43.47 1.21 3.49
C MET A 1 -43.07 1.42 4.94
N LYS A 2 -42.34 0.50 5.56
CA LYS A 2 -41.67 0.79 6.83
C LYS A 2 -40.51 1.72 6.50
N ALA A 3 -40.48 2.90 7.12
CA ALA A 3 -39.34 3.80 7.01
C ALA A 3 -38.07 3.03 7.41
N ALA A 4 -37.02 3.12 6.59
CA ALA A 4 -35.71 2.64 6.99
C ALA A 4 -35.35 3.31 8.33
N PRO A 5 -34.90 2.57 9.35
CA PRO A 5 -34.46 3.18 10.59
C PRO A 5 -33.37 4.19 10.24
N PHE A 6 -33.50 5.42 10.76
CA PHE A 6 -32.47 6.45 10.62
C PHE A 6 -31.13 5.84 11.05
N LEU A 7 -30.19 5.71 10.11
CA LEU A 7 -28.83 5.29 10.38
C LEU A 7 -28.28 6.25 11.44
N SER A 8 -27.93 5.76 12.62
CA SER A 8 -27.15 6.57 13.56
C SER A 8 -25.74 6.64 13.00
N SER A 9 -25.15 7.84 12.91
CA SER A 9 -23.84 8.08 12.30
C SER A 9 -22.67 7.32 12.94
N THR A 10 -22.91 6.60 14.05
CA THR A 10 -21.91 5.84 14.81
C THR A 10 -21.73 4.39 14.34
N GLN A 11 -22.55 3.89 13.39
CA GLN A 11 -22.47 2.49 12.95
C GLN A 11 -21.52 2.25 11.78
N VAL A 12 -21.19 3.30 11.02
CA VAL A 12 -20.11 3.25 10.03
C VAL A 12 -18.90 3.91 10.67
N PRO A 13 -17.82 3.15 10.97
CA PRO A 13 -16.65 3.72 11.63
C PRO A 13 -15.93 4.68 10.69
N ASP A 14 -15.42 5.78 11.25
CA ASP A 14 -14.58 6.71 10.52
C ASP A 14 -13.27 6.04 10.06
N CYS A 15 -12.76 6.47 8.91
CA CYS A 15 -11.47 6.01 8.38
C CYS A 15 -10.54 7.18 8.14
N ASN A 16 -9.61 7.41 9.07
CA ASN A 16 -8.60 8.47 8.99
C ASN A 16 -7.26 7.96 8.45
N SER A 17 -7.28 6.92 7.59
CA SER A 17 -6.06 6.25 7.14
C SER A 17 -5.08 7.18 6.45
N ALA A 18 -5.56 8.08 5.57
CA ALA A 18 -4.71 9.03 4.86
C ALA A 18 -4.03 10.03 5.82
N ASP A 19 -4.74 10.52 6.85
CA ASP A 19 -4.17 11.43 7.85
C ASP A 19 -3.13 10.69 8.71
N ASN A 20 -3.44 9.47 9.15
CA ASN A 20 -2.54 8.67 9.98
C ASN A 20 -1.27 8.25 9.22
N PHE A 21 -1.38 7.86 7.94
CA PHE A 21 -0.21 7.57 7.10
C PHE A 21 0.62 8.83 6.83
N ALA A 22 -0.01 9.99 6.63
CA ALA A 22 0.70 11.25 6.48
C ALA A 22 1.53 11.60 7.73
N ASP A 23 0.93 11.50 8.91
CA ASP A 23 1.62 11.74 10.18
C ASP A 23 2.75 10.74 10.43
N ALA A 24 2.55 9.48 10.05
CA ALA A 24 3.57 8.44 10.14
C ALA A 24 4.78 8.71 9.24
N LEU A 25 4.54 9.09 7.98
CA LEU A 25 5.60 9.45 7.04
C LEU A 25 6.42 10.64 7.57
N TRP A 26 5.72 11.66 8.09
CA TRP A 26 6.39 12.79 8.69
C TRP A 26 7.19 12.41 9.93
N LYS A 27 6.63 11.57 10.80
CA LYS A 27 7.34 11.08 11.99
C LYS A 27 8.63 10.36 11.63
N ALA A 28 8.63 9.58 10.55
CA ALA A 28 9.82 8.93 10.05
C ALA A 28 10.87 9.95 9.54
N CYS A 29 10.44 11.02 8.85
CA CYS A 29 11.32 12.14 8.48
C CYS A 29 11.96 12.82 9.70
N GLU A 30 11.19 13.10 10.75
CA GLU A 30 11.72 13.67 11.99
C GLU A 30 12.78 12.78 12.62
N LEU A 31 12.50 11.48 12.76
CA LEU A 31 13.41 10.51 13.36
C LEU A 31 14.70 10.35 12.55
N TYR A 32 14.60 10.40 11.22
CA TYR A 32 15.76 10.41 10.33
C TYR A 32 16.59 11.68 10.54
N SER A 33 15.97 12.87 10.52
CA SER A 33 16.67 14.14 10.72
C SER A 33 17.35 14.22 12.09
N GLU A 34 16.71 13.73 13.14
CA GLU A 34 17.32 13.62 14.47
C GLU A 34 18.54 12.69 14.46
N HIS A 35 18.47 11.56 13.73
CA HIS A 35 19.58 10.63 13.61
C HIS A 35 20.77 11.26 12.88
N VAL A 36 20.53 11.85 11.71
CA VAL A 36 21.56 12.53 10.91
C VAL A 36 22.21 13.66 11.72
N THR A 37 21.42 14.48 12.41
CA THR A 37 21.95 15.57 13.26
C THR A 37 22.82 15.04 14.40
N ARG A 38 22.55 13.85 14.94
CA ARG A 38 23.40 13.24 15.98
C ARG A 38 24.70 12.68 15.42
N VAL A 39 24.68 12.11 14.22
CA VAL A 39 25.85 11.54 13.54
C VAL A 39 26.77 12.66 13.02
N ASP A 40 26.20 13.75 12.51
CA ASP A 40 26.95 14.88 11.94
C ASP A 40 27.48 15.87 12.99
N ARG A 41 27.37 15.61 14.30
CA ARG A 41 27.81 16.53 15.38
C ARG A 41 29.31 16.84 15.43
N ASP A 42 30.12 16.25 14.55
CA ASP A 42 31.51 16.71 14.27
C ASP A 42 31.58 17.85 13.23
N GLY A 43 30.45 18.25 12.62
CA GLY A 43 30.30 19.34 11.66
C GLY A 43 29.50 20.53 12.20
N THR A 44 30.00 21.74 11.97
CA THR A 44 29.63 23.02 12.62
C THR A 44 28.31 23.69 12.20
N GLU A 45 27.34 23.01 11.60
CA GLU A 45 26.07 23.67 11.18
C GLU A 45 24.81 22.95 11.67
N SER A 46 23.94 23.72 12.34
CA SER A 46 22.60 23.29 12.75
C SER A 46 21.72 23.15 11.51
N ARG A 47 21.53 21.91 11.02
CA ARG A 47 20.57 21.60 9.96
C ARG A 47 19.14 21.84 10.46
N THR A 48 18.39 22.70 9.78
CA THR A 48 16.98 23.00 10.07
C THR A 48 16.00 22.33 9.11
N ALA A 49 16.49 21.70 8.04
CA ALA A 49 15.65 21.10 7.00
C ALA A 49 15.49 19.59 7.21
N HIS A 50 14.25 19.10 7.11
CA HIS A 50 13.96 17.67 7.10
C HIS A 50 14.29 17.06 5.74
N GLY A 51 14.73 15.80 5.75
CA GLY A 51 14.89 15.06 4.49
C GLY A 51 13.53 14.80 3.83
N ALA A 52 13.53 14.70 2.51
CA ALA A 52 12.32 14.57 1.70
C ALA A 52 11.68 13.17 1.80
N VAL A 53 10.39 13.10 1.52
CA VAL A 53 9.66 11.86 1.22
C VAL A 53 9.74 11.61 -0.28
N LEU A 54 10.34 10.51 -0.70
CA LEU A 54 10.34 10.04 -2.08
C LEU A 54 9.23 9.00 -2.27
N MET A 55 8.19 9.31 -3.04
CA MET A 55 7.19 8.34 -3.48
C MET A 55 7.61 7.71 -4.82
N VAL A 56 7.79 6.40 -4.84
CA VAL A 56 8.12 5.65 -6.06
C VAL A 56 6.85 5.11 -6.69
N VAL A 57 6.54 5.51 -7.93
CA VAL A 57 5.25 5.24 -8.60
C VAL A 57 5.43 4.56 -9.96
N ALA A 58 4.35 3.95 -10.47
CA ALA A 58 4.30 3.42 -11.83
C ALA A 58 4.09 4.54 -12.87
N VAL A 59 4.62 4.37 -14.08
CA VAL A 59 4.43 5.32 -15.20
C VAL A 59 2.94 5.54 -15.53
N ASN A 60 2.14 4.48 -15.50
CA ASN A 60 0.72 4.50 -15.87
C ASN A 60 -0.19 4.04 -14.72
N GLU A 61 -0.03 4.65 -13.55
CA GLU A 61 -0.86 4.34 -12.38
C GLU A 61 -2.33 4.76 -12.60
N THR A 62 -3.24 3.80 -12.43
CA THR A 62 -4.69 4.05 -12.54
C THR A 62 -5.30 4.51 -11.21
N ASN A 63 -4.67 4.16 -10.10
CA ASN A 63 -5.07 4.53 -8.74
C ASN A 63 -4.29 5.76 -8.20
N VAL A 64 -3.99 6.73 -9.07
CA VAL A 64 -3.17 7.89 -8.72
C VAL A 64 -3.85 8.80 -7.68
N TYR A 65 -5.18 8.82 -7.64
CA TYR A 65 -5.92 9.67 -6.70
C TYR A 65 -5.79 9.20 -5.24
N ASP A 66 -5.60 7.90 -5.00
CA ASP A 66 -5.28 7.37 -3.67
C ASP A 66 -3.90 7.87 -3.20
N GLN A 67 -2.92 7.90 -4.11
CA GLN A 67 -1.59 8.45 -3.84
C GLN A 67 -1.66 9.97 -3.57
N TYR A 68 -2.40 10.71 -4.39
CA TYR A 68 -2.60 12.15 -4.20
C TYR A 68 -3.37 12.48 -2.93
N ALA A 69 -4.33 11.65 -2.51
CA ALA A 69 -5.01 11.84 -1.23
C ALA A 69 -4.01 11.82 -0.08
N LEU A 70 -3.11 10.84 -0.04
CA LEU A 70 -2.05 10.75 0.97
C LEU A 70 -1.09 11.95 0.90
N LEU A 71 -0.57 12.29 -0.29
CA LEU A 71 0.35 13.41 -0.45
C LEU A 71 -0.30 14.76 -0.08
N SER A 72 -1.58 14.93 -0.39
CA SER A 72 -2.33 16.12 -0.03
C SER A 72 -2.49 16.22 1.49
N ARG A 73 -2.79 15.10 2.17
CA ARG A 73 -2.83 15.06 3.65
C ARG A 73 -1.47 15.37 4.26
N LEU A 74 -0.38 14.82 3.71
CA LEU A 74 0.98 15.13 4.16
C LEU A 74 1.27 16.64 4.08
N LEU A 75 1.05 17.27 2.93
CA LEU A 75 1.36 18.69 2.73
C LEU A 75 0.41 19.64 3.48
N LEU A 76 -0.86 19.26 3.67
CA LEU A 76 -1.82 20.07 4.44
C LEU A 76 -1.52 20.03 5.94
N ARG A 77 -1.00 18.91 6.45
CA ARG A 77 -0.71 18.71 7.88
C ARG A 77 0.71 19.13 8.25
N HIS A 78 1.65 18.93 7.33
CA HIS A 78 3.09 19.22 7.47
C HIS A 78 3.56 20.05 6.26
N PRO A 79 3.24 21.37 6.20
CA PRO A 79 3.54 22.22 5.05
C PRO A 79 5.03 22.35 4.71
N GLU A 80 5.91 22.06 5.66
CA GLU A 80 7.37 22.01 5.50
C GLU A 80 7.88 20.73 4.84
N ALA A 81 7.02 19.73 4.65
CA ALA A 81 7.41 18.46 4.05
C ALA A 81 7.82 18.66 2.58
N THR A 82 8.99 18.15 2.23
CA THR A 82 9.43 18.07 0.82
C THR A 82 9.06 16.72 0.26
N VAL A 83 8.38 16.69 -0.88
CA VAL A 83 7.93 15.45 -1.54
C VAL A 83 8.52 15.37 -2.94
N LEU A 84 9.11 14.22 -3.26
CA LEU A 84 9.53 13.84 -4.61
C LEU A 84 8.66 12.68 -5.07
N VAL A 85 8.21 12.71 -6.32
CA VAL A 85 7.48 11.59 -6.95
C VAL A 85 8.25 11.17 -8.19
N ARG A 86 8.71 9.91 -8.24
CA ARG A 86 9.52 9.41 -9.36
C ARG A 86 9.14 7.99 -9.74
N THR A 87 9.34 7.63 -11.01
CA THR A 87 9.34 6.23 -11.44
C THR A 87 10.74 5.63 -11.35
N PHE A 88 10.87 4.30 -11.46
CA PHE A 88 12.20 3.68 -11.52
C PHE A 88 13.02 4.17 -12.71
N GLU A 89 12.39 4.32 -13.88
CA GLU A 89 13.02 4.80 -15.11
C GLU A 89 13.60 6.21 -14.92
N GLU A 90 12.84 7.12 -14.29
CA GLU A 90 13.32 8.47 -14.01
C GLU A 90 14.51 8.47 -13.03
N LEU A 91 14.48 7.59 -12.02
CA LEU A 91 15.56 7.48 -11.02
C LEU A 91 16.88 7.01 -11.64
N VAL A 92 16.83 6.13 -12.65
CA VAL A 92 18.03 5.57 -13.31
C VAL A 92 18.42 6.29 -14.60
N GLU A 93 17.59 7.23 -15.08
CA GLU A 93 17.82 8.00 -16.31
C GLU A 93 19.16 8.73 -16.32
N SER A 94 19.58 9.26 -15.16
CA SER A 94 20.85 9.96 -14.99
C SER A 94 21.58 9.47 -13.75
N LYS A 95 22.88 9.18 -13.92
CA LYS A 95 23.79 8.85 -12.80
C LYS A 95 23.92 9.98 -11.78
N GLU A 96 23.58 11.21 -12.15
CA GLU A 96 23.59 12.35 -11.23
C GLU A 96 22.28 12.49 -10.43
N ARG A 97 21.20 11.80 -10.82
CA ARG A 97 19.91 11.94 -10.15
C ARG A 97 19.90 11.21 -8.81
N LEU A 98 20.21 9.92 -8.83
CA LEU A 98 20.20 9.03 -7.68
C LEU A 98 21.63 8.86 -7.17
N GLN A 99 21.92 9.40 -6.00
CA GLN A 99 23.26 9.35 -5.42
C GLN A 99 23.21 8.87 -3.97
N LEU A 100 24.27 8.18 -3.57
CA LEU A 100 24.59 7.90 -2.17
C LEU A 100 25.86 8.67 -1.82
N ASP A 101 25.91 9.23 -0.63
CA ASP A 101 27.15 9.77 -0.11
C ASP A 101 27.95 8.71 0.68
N ASP A 102 29.09 9.13 1.24
CA ASP A 102 30.00 8.26 2.00
C ASP A 102 29.36 7.64 3.26
N GLN A 103 28.23 8.19 3.72
CA GLN A 103 27.45 7.71 4.86
C GLN A 103 26.23 6.88 4.44
N SER A 104 26.10 6.54 3.15
CA SER A 104 24.93 5.86 2.57
C SER A 104 23.62 6.64 2.71
N ARG A 105 23.69 7.97 2.81
CA ARG A 105 22.49 8.83 2.75
C ARG A 105 22.05 8.97 1.30
N LEU A 106 20.74 8.89 1.09
CA LEU A 106 20.14 8.91 -0.24
C LEU A 106 19.86 10.34 -0.70
N PHE A 107 20.27 10.67 -1.91
CA PHE A 107 19.95 11.93 -2.57
C PHE A 107 19.26 11.67 -3.90
N VAL A 108 18.14 12.36 -4.13
CA VAL A 108 17.42 12.39 -5.41
C VAL A 108 17.29 13.84 -5.86
N ASP A 109 17.75 14.17 -7.07
CA ASP A 109 17.73 15.55 -7.58
C ASP A 109 18.42 16.54 -6.61
N LYS A 110 19.56 16.13 -6.03
CA LYS A 110 20.32 16.88 -5.00
C LYS A 110 19.55 17.13 -3.70
N THR A 111 18.39 16.52 -3.54
CA THR A 111 17.58 16.61 -2.32
C THR A 111 17.81 15.35 -1.49
N GLU A 112 18.19 15.53 -0.23
CA GLU A 112 18.36 14.43 0.72
C GLU A 112 17.00 13.78 0.99
N VAL A 113 16.92 12.45 0.91
CA VAL A 113 15.70 11.67 1.11
C VAL A 113 15.76 10.99 2.46
N ALA A 114 14.78 11.27 3.31
CA ALA A 114 14.62 10.63 4.61
C ALA A 114 13.81 9.33 4.53
N VAL A 115 12.77 9.32 3.68
CA VAL A 115 11.81 8.23 3.58
C VAL A 115 11.56 7.90 2.12
N VAL A 116 11.66 6.61 1.78
CA VAL A 116 11.21 6.10 0.48
C VAL A 116 9.88 5.36 0.68
N TYR A 117 8.83 5.85 0.03
CA TYR A 117 7.49 5.28 0.09
C TYR A 117 7.15 4.61 -1.25
N PHE A 118 7.21 3.28 -1.27
CA PHE A 118 6.98 2.50 -2.48
C PHE A 118 5.48 2.35 -2.77
N ARG A 119 5.07 2.81 -3.96
CA ARG A 119 3.78 2.52 -4.61
C ARG A 119 3.96 1.76 -5.93
N HIS A 120 5.17 1.26 -6.16
CA HIS A 120 5.59 0.42 -7.28
C HIS A 120 6.74 -0.50 -6.80
N GLY A 121 7.06 -1.57 -7.54
CA GLY A 121 8.12 -2.51 -7.16
C GLY A 121 7.69 -3.69 -6.26
N TYR A 122 6.40 -4.02 -6.19
CA TYR A 122 5.88 -5.15 -5.40
C TYR A 122 5.51 -6.40 -6.23
N VAL A 123 5.70 -6.38 -7.56
CA VAL A 123 5.62 -7.57 -8.43
C VAL A 123 6.85 -7.61 -9.34
N PRO A 124 7.31 -8.80 -9.78
CA PRO A 124 8.52 -8.94 -10.62
C PRO A 124 8.50 -8.07 -11.88
N GLU A 125 7.35 -7.90 -12.52
CA GLU A 125 7.19 -7.14 -13.77
C GLU A 125 7.50 -5.64 -13.60
N HIS A 126 7.55 -5.14 -12.36
CA HIS A 126 7.94 -3.77 -12.07
C HIS A 126 9.46 -3.55 -12.15
N PHE A 127 10.26 -4.61 -12.29
CA PHE A 127 11.71 -4.52 -12.37
C PHE A 127 12.19 -4.83 -13.80
N PRO A 128 12.97 -3.94 -14.42
CA PRO A 128 13.41 -4.11 -15.81
C PRO A 128 14.57 -5.12 -15.99
N SER A 129 15.13 -5.69 -14.91
CA SER A 129 16.26 -6.63 -14.98
C SER A 129 15.84 -8.08 -14.74
N GLU A 130 16.48 -9.02 -15.45
CA GLU A 130 16.32 -10.49 -15.34
C GLU A 130 16.71 -11.06 -13.95
N GLU A 131 17.10 -10.22 -12.97
CA GLU A 131 17.50 -10.68 -11.63
C GLU A 131 16.32 -11.08 -10.74
N PHE A 132 15.07 -10.76 -11.12
CA PHE A 132 13.88 -10.96 -10.28
C PHE A 132 12.87 -12.00 -10.81
N ASP A 133 13.26 -12.81 -11.80
CA ASP A 133 12.38 -13.70 -12.59
C ASP A 133 11.67 -14.85 -11.84
N HIS A 134 11.73 -14.95 -10.51
CA HIS A 134 11.39 -16.21 -9.82
C HIS A 134 10.40 -16.11 -8.64
N VAL A 135 9.59 -15.05 -8.54
CA VAL A 135 8.53 -15.01 -7.52
C VAL A 135 7.20 -14.56 -8.11
N ILE A 136 6.52 -15.48 -8.80
CA ILE A 136 5.11 -15.30 -9.18
C ILE A 136 4.26 -15.75 -8.00
N PHE A 137 3.63 -14.79 -7.33
CA PHE A 137 2.58 -15.08 -6.37
C PHE A 137 1.21 -15.08 -7.06
N ASP A 138 0.84 -16.20 -7.68
CA ASP A 138 -0.55 -16.40 -8.11
C ASP A 138 -1.37 -16.91 -6.93
N PHE A 139 -2.23 -16.04 -6.38
CA PHE A 139 -2.86 -16.26 -5.08
C PHE A 139 -4.23 -16.93 -5.12
N THR A 140 -4.80 -17.28 -6.29
CA THR A 140 -6.14 -17.91 -6.27
C THR A 140 -6.32 -19.01 -7.29
N ILE A 141 -6.21 -20.24 -6.80
CA ILE A 141 -6.49 -21.45 -7.57
C ILE A 141 -7.83 -22.00 -7.11
N CYS A 142 -8.73 -22.27 -8.05
CA CYS A 142 -10.04 -22.86 -7.74
C CYS A 142 -9.85 -24.24 -7.08
N ALA A 143 -10.76 -24.62 -6.17
CA ALA A 143 -10.71 -25.92 -5.51
C ALA A 143 -10.72 -27.11 -6.51
N ASP A 144 -11.41 -26.95 -7.64
CA ASP A 144 -11.49 -27.99 -8.68
C ASP A 144 -10.18 -28.11 -9.49
N ASP A 145 -9.42 -27.01 -9.62
CA ASP A 145 -8.14 -26.97 -10.31
C ASP A 145 -6.94 -27.18 -9.35
N LEU A 146 -7.18 -27.11 -8.04
CA LEU A 146 -6.13 -27.24 -7.02
C LEU A 146 -5.47 -28.61 -7.08
N VAL A 147 -6.25 -29.70 -7.22
CA VAL A 147 -5.68 -31.06 -7.30
C VAL A 147 -4.77 -31.20 -8.52
N ARG A 148 -5.26 -30.76 -9.69
CA ARG A 148 -4.49 -30.80 -10.94
C ARG A 148 -3.23 -29.94 -10.87
N MET A 149 -3.34 -28.76 -10.25
CA MET A 149 -2.20 -27.90 -10.06
C MET A 149 -1.19 -28.55 -9.11
N LEU A 150 -1.62 -29.10 -7.97
CA LEU A 150 -0.73 -29.77 -7.03
C LEU A 150 -0.01 -30.95 -7.68
N GLU A 151 -0.72 -31.76 -8.48
CA GLU A 151 -0.12 -32.83 -9.28
C GLU A 151 0.97 -32.26 -10.22
N THR A 152 0.65 -31.20 -10.96
CA THR A 152 1.59 -30.53 -11.88
C THR A 152 2.81 -29.97 -11.14
N LEU A 153 2.61 -29.33 -9.98
CA LEU A 153 3.68 -28.75 -9.16
C LEU A 153 4.60 -29.83 -8.58
N MET A 154 4.04 -30.96 -8.15
CA MET A 154 4.80 -32.11 -7.69
C MET A 154 5.62 -32.74 -8.81
N GLU A 155 5.09 -32.81 -10.03
CA GLU A 155 5.82 -33.29 -11.22
C GLU A 155 6.96 -32.35 -11.63
N GLN A 156 6.75 -31.03 -11.53
CA GLN A 156 7.72 -30.01 -11.92
C GLN A 156 8.77 -29.71 -10.83
N GLY A 157 8.55 -30.17 -9.59
CA GLY A 157 9.46 -29.92 -8.47
C GLY A 157 9.35 -28.51 -7.88
N ASP A 158 8.27 -27.78 -8.17
CA ASP A 158 8.06 -26.37 -7.80
C ASP A 158 7.16 -26.19 -6.56
N GLN A 159 6.95 -27.24 -5.78
CA GLN A 159 6.10 -27.22 -4.59
C GLN A 159 6.55 -26.22 -3.50
N ARG A 160 7.77 -25.68 -3.60
CA ARG A 160 8.30 -24.69 -2.64
C ARG A 160 7.79 -23.27 -2.89
N SER A 161 7.22 -23.02 -4.06
CA SER A 161 6.71 -21.70 -4.47
C SER A 161 5.28 -21.44 -3.99
N TYR A 162 4.63 -22.43 -3.38
CA TYR A 162 3.22 -22.38 -2.99
C TYR A 162 3.00 -22.73 -1.52
N VAL A 163 1.98 -22.11 -0.92
CA VAL A 163 1.49 -22.44 0.42
C VAL A 163 0.02 -22.83 0.32
N ILE A 164 -0.35 -23.95 0.95
CA ILE A 164 -1.74 -24.38 1.05
C ILE A 164 -2.36 -23.68 2.26
N MET A 165 -3.49 -23.01 2.04
CA MET A 165 -4.27 -22.35 3.08
C MET A 165 -5.69 -22.92 3.12
N GLU A 166 -6.28 -22.99 4.31
CA GLU A 166 -7.70 -23.28 4.46
C GLU A 166 -8.55 -22.20 3.76
N ARG A 167 -9.53 -22.62 2.95
CA ARG A 167 -10.45 -21.69 2.31
C ARG A 167 -11.39 -21.09 3.34
N LEU A 168 -11.39 -19.77 3.45
CA LEU A 168 -12.33 -19.04 4.29
C LEU A 168 -13.70 -18.94 3.58
N TYR A 169 -14.77 -19.14 4.34
CA TYR A 169 -16.16 -19.02 3.89
C TYR A 169 -16.86 -17.85 4.61
N PRO A 170 -16.65 -16.60 4.14
CA PRO A 170 -17.20 -15.41 4.79
C PRO A 170 -18.73 -15.33 4.67
N PHE A 171 -19.35 -14.50 5.51
CA PHE A 171 -20.79 -14.25 5.47
C PHE A 171 -21.19 -13.60 4.14
N VAL A 172 -22.24 -14.13 3.52
CA VAL A 172 -22.75 -13.65 2.23
C VAL A 172 -23.83 -12.60 2.44
N VAL A 173 -23.68 -11.46 1.78
CA VAL A 173 -24.63 -10.34 1.82
C VAL A 173 -25.16 -10.04 0.42
N GLU A 174 -26.45 -9.68 0.32
CA GLU A 174 -27.00 -9.13 -0.92
C GLU A 174 -26.73 -7.62 -0.98
N ASN A 175 -25.87 -7.18 -1.90
CA ASN A 175 -25.48 -5.77 -2.05
C ASN A 175 -25.68 -5.26 -3.49
N TYR A 176 -25.71 -3.94 -3.66
CA TYR A 176 -25.75 -3.27 -4.97
C TYR A 176 -24.34 -2.79 -5.35
N VAL A 177 -23.99 -2.98 -6.61
CA VAL A 177 -22.71 -2.52 -7.16
C VAL A 177 -22.94 -1.33 -8.08
N LEU A 178 -22.18 -0.26 -7.83
CA LEU A 178 -22.13 0.94 -8.67
C LEU A 178 -20.84 0.89 -9.50
N CYS A 179 -20.98 0.78 -10.82
CA CYS A 179 -19.85 0.80 -11.76
C CYS A 179 -20.26 1.56 -13.04
N SER A 180 -19.39 2.44 -13.54
CA SER A 180 -19.71 3.33 -14.67
C SER A 180 -20.12 2.61 -15.96
N LYS A 181 -19.74 1.33 -16.12
CA LYS A 181 -19.96 0.54 -17.35
C LYS A 181 -20.99 -0.60 -17.20
N ARG A 182 -21.59 -0.81 -16.03
CA ARG A 182 -22.49 -1.97 -15.78
C ARG A 182 -23.82 -1.53 -15.16
N THR A 183 -24.84 -2.34 -15.38
CA THR A 183 -26.16 -2.20 -14.77
C THR A 183 -26.11 -2.41 -13.26
N HIS A 184 -26.93 -1.66 -12.54
CA HIS A 184 -27.07 -1.73 -11.08
C HIS A 184 -27.81 -3.01 -10.68
N ASP A 185 -27.09 -4.13 -10.63
CA ASP A 185 -27.68 -5.40 -10.28
C ASP A 185 -27.39 -5.73 -8.82
N ARG A 186 -28.40 -6.24 -8.12
CA ARG A 186 -28.25 -6.82 -6.79
C ARG A 186 -27.53 -8.15 -6.93
N ARG A 187 -26.50 -8.37 -6.12
CA ARG A 187 -25.63 -9.57 -6.21
C ARG A 187 -25.34 -10.13 -4.82
N GLN A 188 -25.05 -11.42 -4.77
CA GLN A 188 -24.47 -12.04 -3.59
C GLN A 188 -22.98 -11.72 -3.53
N MET A 189 -22.58 -11.09 -2.44
CA MET A 189 -21.23 -10.57 -2.27
C MET A 189 -20.63 -11.07 -0.97
N VAL A 190 -19.31 -11.07 -0.95
CA VAL A 190 -18.49 -11.33 0.24
C VAL A 190 -17.55 -10.16 0.45
N SER A 191 -17.29 -9.82 1.71
CA SER A 191 -16.44 -8.70 2.08
C SER A 191 -15.16 -9.17 2.77
N GLU A 192 -14.09 -8.45 2.52
CA GLU A 192 -12.76 -8.64 3.10
C GLU A 192 -12.35 -7.34 3.80
N LEU A 193 -12.18 -7.42 5.11
CA LEU A 193 -11.77 -6.29 5.95
C LEU A 193 -10.24 -6.25 6.08
N GLY A 194 -9.63 -5.21 5.52
CA GLY A 194 -8.25 -4.84 5.78
C GLY A 194 -8.16 -3.81 6.91
N ILE A 195 -7.28 -4.05 7.87
CA ILE A 195 -6.92 -3.07 8.90
C ILE A 195 -5.51 -2.59 8.59
N PHE A 196 -5.36 -1.29 8.39
CA PHE A 196 -4.04 -0.70 8.21
C PHE A 196 -3.35 -0.59 9.55
N GLY A 197 -2.02 -0.73 9.54
CA GLY A 197 -1.16 -0.50 10.69
C GLY A 197 0.06 0.29 10.27
N VAL A 198 0.58 1.10 11.18
CA VAL A 198 1.85 1.80 11.03
C VAL A 198 2.80 1.29 12.09
N PHE A 199 4.01 0.93 11.68
CA PHE A 199 5.10 0.56 12.56
C PHE A 199 6.36 1.34 12.21
N ILE A 200 6.99 1.95 13.21
CA ILE A 200 8.31 2.59 13.09
C ILE A 200 9.17 2.10 14.26
N GLY A 201 10.30 1.46 13.95
CA GLY A 201 11.22 0.94 14.95
C GLY A 201 12.67 1.00 14.49
N ARG A 202 13.60 0.97 15.44
CA ARG A 202 15.05 0.90 15.20
C ARG A 202 15.69 0.00 16.25
N GLY A 203 16.19 -1.16 15.84
CA GLY A 203 16.67 -2.16 16.80
C GLY A 203 15.53 -2.57 17.73
N ASP A 204 15.75 -2.49 19.03
CA ASP A 204 14.75 -2.82 20.06
C ASP A 204 13.80 -1.64 20.38
N ASP A 205 14.06 -0.44 19.86
CA ASP A 205 13.24 0.74 20.10
C ASP A 205 12.02 0.75 19.15
N VAL A 206 10.82 0.86 19.72
CA VAL A 206 9.57 1.10 18.98
C VAL A 206 9.14 2.54 19.16
N PHE A 207 9.07 3.29 18.07
CA PHE A 207 8.65 4.70 18.06
C PHE A 207 7.16 4.87 17.74
N LEU A 208 6.60 3.96 16.94
CA LEU A 208 5.18 3.96 16.56
C LEU A 208 4.72 2.54 16.26
N ASN A 209 3.56 2.15 16.79
CA ASN A 209 2.91 0.87 16.50
C ASN A 209 1.40 1.01 16.74
N GLU A 210 0.67 1.45 15.73
CA GLU A 210 -0.74 1.84 15.88
C GLU A 210 -1.59 1.40 14.68
N PRO A 211 -2.89 1.09 14.89
CA PRO A 211 -3.83 0.92 13.80
C PRO A 211 -4.04 2.26 13.05
N SER A 212 -4.08 2.20 11.73
CA SER A 212 -4.06 3.35 10.83
C SER A 212 -5.27 3.39 9.89
N GLY A 213 -6.44 3.03 10.42
CA GLY A 213 -7.69 2.97 9.67
C GLY A 213 -7.94 1.60 9.02
N HIS A 214 -8.89 1.55 8.10
CA HIS A 214 -9.37 0.31 7.51
C HIS A 214 -9.75 0.47 6.03
N LEU A 215 -9.85 -0.66 5.34
CA LEU A 215 -10.34 -0.77 3.97
C LEU A 215 -11.26 -1.98 3.90
N LEU A 216 -12.51 -1.77 3.51
CA LEU A 216 -13.41 -2.88 3.18
C LEU A 216 -13.44 -3.06 1.67
N ARG A 217 -13.14 -4.27 1.22
CA ARG A 217 -13.27 -4.67 -0.18
C ARG A 217 -14.40 -5.68 -0.28
N THR A 218 -15.28 -5.50 -1.25
CA THR A 218 -16.42 -6.40 -1.46
C THR A 218 -16.37 -6.94 -2.89
N LYS A 219 -16.60 -8.24 -3.06
CA LYS A 219 -16.56 -8.92 -4.36
C LYS A 219 -17.73 -9.91 -4.51
N PRO A 220 -18.16 -10.24 -5.74
CA PRO A 220 -19.14 -11.30 -5.95
C PRO A 220 -18.63 -12.64 -5.42
N ILE A 221 -19.53 -13.47 -4.88
CA ILE A 221 -19.18 -14.81 -4.37
C ILE A 221 -18.54 -15.70 -5.46
N GLU A 222 -18.92 -15.49 -6.72
CA GLU A 222 -18.41 -16.25 -7.86
C GLU A 222 -17.00 -15.80 -8.28
N SER A 223 -16.49 -14.71 -7.71
CA SER A 223 -15.20 -14.13 -8.11
C SER A 223 -14.06 -14.65 -7.23
N ASN A 224 -13.12 -15.32 -7.89
CA ASN A 224 -11.88 -15.77 -7.26
C ASN A 224 -10.92 -14.58 -7.04
N GLU A 225 -10.90 -13.59 -7.93
CA GLU A 225 -10.07 -12.39 -7.81
C GLU A 225 -10.73 -11.28 -6.97
N GLY A 226 -9.94 -10.59 -6.15
CA GLY A 226 -10.41 -9.45 -5.33
C GLY A 226 -9.93 -8.08 -5.81
N GLY A 227 -9.23 -8.02 -6.95
CA GLY A 227 -8.59 -6.81 -7.44
C GLY A 227 -9.62 -5.73 -7.82
N ILE A 228 -9.54 -4.56 -7.17
CA ILE A 228 -10.40 -3.41 -7.51
C ILE A 228 -10.04 -2.87 -8.89
N ALA A 229 -8.75 -2.64 -9.14
CA ALA A 229 -8.25 -2.12 -10.42
C ALA A 229 -8.50 -3.09 -11.59
N ALA A 230 -8.53 -4.41 -11.31
CA ALA A 230 -8.88 -5.45 -12.28
C ALA A 230 -10.40 -5.54 -12.56
N GLY A 231 -11.23 -4.82 -11.79
CA GLY A 231 -12.68 -4.75 -11.98
C GLY A 231 -13.47 -5.90 -11.35
N TYR A 232 -12.83 -6.68 -10.47
CA TYR A 232 -13.44 -7.81 -9.76
C TYR A 232 -13.87 -7.46 -8.33
N GLY A 233 -13.18 -6.51 -7.69
CA GLY A 233 -13.49 -5.99 -6.36
C GLY A 233 -14.06 -4.57 -6.38
N PHE A 234 -14.77 -4.21 -5.31
CA PHE A 234 -15.37 -2.90 -5.10
C PHE A 234 -14.99 -2.35 -3.72
N LEU A 235 -14.86 -1.03 -3.62
CA LEU A 235 -14.68 -0.34 -2.35
C LEU A 235 -16.00 -0.32 -1.58
N ASP A 236 -15.93 -0.55 -0.27
CA ASP A 236 -17.08 -0.63 0.61
C ASP A 236 -16.76 0.01 1.98
N SER A 237 -17.74 0.08 2.87
CA SER A 237 -17.57 0.54 4.26
C SER A 237 -18.25 -0.41 5.23
N PRO A 238 -17.60 -0.76 6.36
CA PRO A 238 -18.19 -1.69 7.31
C PRO A 238 -19.37 -1.06 8.05
N PHE A 239 -20.35 -1.89 8.37
CA PHE A 239 -21.48 -1.53 9.22
C PHE A 239 -21.44 -2.37 10.50
N LEU A 240 -21.30 -1.70 11.64
CA LEU A 240 -21.19 -2.34 12.95
C LEU A 240 -22.58 -2.74 13.46
N VAL A 241 -22.72 -4.04 13.77
CA VAL A 241 -23.96 -4.71 14.22
C VAL A 241 -23.94 -5.06 15.70
#